data_AF-A0A9E3EHG8-F1
#
_entry.id   AF-A0A9E3EHG8-F1
#
_cell.length_a   1.000
_cell.length_b   1.000
_cell.length_c   1.000
_cell.angle_alpha   90.00
_cell.angle_beta   90.00
_cell.angle_gamma   90.00
#
_symmetry.space_group_name_H-M   'P 1'
#
loop_
_entity.id
_entity.type
_entity.pdbx_description
1 polymer ?
#
loop_
_entity_poly.entity_id
_entity_poly.type
_entity_poly.pdbx_seq_one_letter_code
_entity_poly.pdbx_strand_id
1 'polypeptide(L)'
;MSATLSLADKGRFALRGDRTLLVLIFVDDRQSPVPAHDHCLMKGVLHAEFDNVGWECPQILAALDRCDDIYFDDVSQIRMDGWTKEALALAFMRSRLRSLRQPGPRFHPCRRNELSPMCPVRT
;
A
#
# COMPACT_ATOMS: atom_id res chain seq x y z
N MET A 1 14.14 1.84 25.31
CA MET A 1 14.12 1.13 24.00
C MET A 1 12.78 1.44 23.36
N SER A 2 12.66 2.60 22.73
CA SER A 2 11.43 3.03 22.07
C SER A 2 11.44 2.39 20.69
N ALA A 3 10.54 1.45 20.44
CA ALA A 3 10.25 1.02 19.08
C ALA A 3 9.69 2.25 18.37
N THR A 4 10.52 2.92 17.58
CA THR A 4 10.02 3.71 16.47
C THR A 4 9.29 2.68 15.62
N LEU A 5 7.97 2.62 15.74
CA LEU A 5 7.13 1.94 14.77
C LEU A 5 7.46 2.66 13.46
N SER A 6 8.37 2.09 12.66
CA SER A 6 8.43 2.50 11.26
C SER A 6 7.01 2.34 10.75
N LEU A 7 6.49 3.39 10.10
CA LEU A 7 5.15 3.35 9.55
C LEU A 7 5.16 2.32 8.44
N ALA A 8 4.92 1.08 8.82
CA ALA A 8 4.90 -0.04 7.93
C ALA A 8 3.44 -0.44 7.75
N ASP A 9 3.02 -0.60 6.50
CA ASP A 9 1.73 -1.14 6.12
C ASP A 9 1.92 -2.53 5.51
N LYS A 10 0.93 -3.40 5.72
CA LYS A 10 0.90 -4.77 5.22
C LYS A 10 -0.47 -5.05 4.64
N GLY A 11 -0.50 -5.75 3.51
CA GLY A 11 -1.75 -6.15 2.88
C GLY A 11 -1.63 -7.48 2.15
N ARG A 12 -2.75 -8.21 2.11
CA ARG A 12 -2.91 -9.43 1.33
C ARG A 12 -4.15 -9.31 0.46
N PHE A 13 -4.00 -9.55 -0.84
CA PHE A 13 -5.09 -9.49 -1.80
C PHE A 13 -5.20 -10.82 -2.53
N ALA A 14 -6.41 -11.38 -2.57
CA ALA A 14 -6.72 -12.51 -3.43
C ALA A 14 -6.80 -12.02 -4.89
N LEU A 15 -6.04 -12.66 -5.76
CA LEU A 15 -6.06 -12.46 -7.20
C LEU A 15 -6.73 -13.64 -7.89
N ARG A 16 -7.07 -13.47 -9.16
CA ARG A 16 -7.58 -14.56 -9.99
C ARG A 16 -6.51 -15.63 -10.23
N GLY A 17 -6.97 -16.87 -10.35
CA GLY A 17 -6.14 -18.03 -10.65
C GLY A 17 -5.36 -18.53 -9.43
N ASP A 18 -5.97 -18.50 -8.25
CA ASP A 18 -5.36 -18.95 -6.98
C ASP A 18 -4.03 -18.24 -6.67
N ARG A 19 -3.95 -16.96 -7.03
CA ARG A 19 -2.77 -16.13 -6.76
C ARG A 19 -3.08 -15.18 -5.63
N THR A 20 -2.04 -14.87 -4.86
CA THR A 20 -2.12 -13.90 -3.76
C THR A 20 -1.07 -12.83 -3.99
N LEU A 21 -1.47 -11.56 -3.90
CA LEU A 21 -0.54 -10.44 -3.83
C LEU A 21 -0.32 -10.07 -2.37
N LEU A 22 0.94 -10.04 -1.97
CA LEU A 22 1.39 -9.52 -0.69
C LEU A 22 2.04 -8.15 -0.93
N VAL A 23 1.63 -7.17 -0.15
CA VAL A 23 2.15 -5.80 -0.23
C VAL A 23 2.76 -5.44 1.12
N LEU A 24 4.05 -5.13 1.11
CA LEU A 24 4.80 -4.64 2.26
C LEU A 24 5.30 -3.25 1.91
N ILE A 25 4.88 -2.24 2.68
CA ILE A 25 5.26 -0.84 2.48
C ILE A 25 5.83 -0.35 3.80
N PHE A 26 6.94 0.37 3.76
CA PHE A 26 7.56 0.99 4.92
C PHE A 26 8.20 2.32 4.51
N VAL A 27 8.53 3.14 5.49
CA VAL A 27 9.28 4.38 5.28
C VAL A 27 10.77 4.07 5.45
N ASP A 28 11.58 4.31 4.42
CA ASP A 28 13.04 4.20 4.52
C ASP A 28 13.67 5.54 4.96
N ASP A 29 13.98 5.64 6.25
CA ASP A 29 14.69 6.80 6.81
C ASP A 29 16.20 6.80 6.48
N ARG A 30 16.76 5.68 6.01
CA ARG A 30 18.20 5.53 5.76
C ARG A 30 18.63 6.10 4.41
N GLN A 31 17.67 6.29 3.49
CA GLN A 31 17.89 6.75 2.11
C GLN A 31 19.04 6.01 1.42
N SER A 32 19.11 4.70 1.63
CA SER A 32 20.17 3.89 1.03
C SER A 32 19.64 3.25 -0.24
N PRO A 33 20.07 3.70 -1.44
CA PRO A 33 19.54 3.16 -2.67
C PRO A 33 19.87 1.68 -2.79
N VAL A 34 18.83 0.85 -2.90
CA VAL A 34 18.96 -0.59 -3.18
C VAL A 34 19.07 -0.78 -4.68
N PRO A 35 20.16 -1.34 -5.22
CA PRO A 35 20.29 -1.58 -6.65
C PRO A 35 19.17 -2.50 -7.16
N ALA A 36 18.56 -2.15 -8.30
CA ALA A 36 17.37 -2.80 -8.86
C ALA A 36 17.49 -4.31 -9.18
N HIS A 37 18.66 -4.92 -9.01
CA HIS A 37 18.90 -6.34 -9.30
C HIS A 37 19.61 -7.08 -8.15
N ASP A 38 19.81 -6.44 -7.00
CA ASP A 38 20.39 -7.10 -5.82
C ASP A 38 19.29 -7.65 -4.92
N HIS A 39 18.74 -8.80 -5.30
CA HIS A 39 17.66 -9.45 -4.57
C HIS A 39 18.05 -9.84 -3.14
N CYS A 40 19.32 -10.16 -2.89
CA CYS A 40 19.81 -10.46 -1.54
C CYS A 40 19.71 -9.22 -0.65
N LEU A 41 20.13 -8.06 -1.15
CA LEU A 41 20.02 -6.80 -0.42
C LEU A 41 18.56 -6.40 -0.20
N MET A 42 17.69 -6.51 -1.22
CA MET A 42 16.27 -6.23 -1.09
C MET A 42 15.58 -7.09 -0.02
N LYS A 43 15.84 -8.41 -0.01
CA LYS A 43 15.32 -9.30 1.03
C LYS A 43 15.84 -8.92 2.41
N GLY A 44 17.13 -8.61 2.53
CA GLY A 44 17.74 -8.15 3.78
C GLY A 44 17.06 -6.90 4.35
N VAL A 45 16.70 -5.94 3.50
CA VAL A 45 15.93 -4.75 3.89
C VAL A 45 14.54 -5.13 4.42
N LEU A 46 13.83 -6.05 3.74
CA LEU A 46 12.52 -6.52 4.19
C LEU A 46 12.61 -7.25 5.53
N HIS A 47 13.65 -8.07 5.76
CA HIS A 47 13.88 -8.69 7.08
C HIS A 47 14.13 -7.66 8.17
N ALA A 48 14.99 -6.67 7.91
CA ALA A 48 15.30 -5.62 8.87
C ALA A 48 14.05 -4.85 9.35
N GLU A 49 13.10 -4.63 8.44
CA GLU A 49 11.88 -3.86 8.74
C GLU A 49 10.72 -4.73 9.25
N PHE A 50 10.61 -5.99 8.83
CA PHE A 50 9.43 -6.82 9.10
C PHE A 50 9.66 -8.04 10.01
N ASP A 51 10.90 -8.40 10.37
CA ASP A 51 11.18 -9.60 11.19
C ASP A 51 10.44 -9.58 12.54
N ASN A 52 10.32 -8.40 13.15
CA ASN A 52 9.70 -8.22 14.46
C ASN A 52 8.28 -7.62 14.36
N VAL A 53 7.71 -7.61 13.16
CA VAL A 53 6.34 -7.16 12.92
C VAL A 53 5.42 -8.37 13.00
N GLY A 54 4.31 -8.26 13.73
CA GLY A 54 3.33 -9.34 13.89
C GLY A 54 2.58 -9.68 12.60
N TRP A 55 1.34 -10.19 12.72
CA TRP A 55 0.54 -10.69 11.59
C TRP A 55 1.20 -11.94 10.94
N GLU A 56 1.14 -12.07 9.62
CA GLU A 56 1.65 -13.20 8.82
C GLU A 56 3.11 -12.96 8.37
N CYS A 57 3.78 -11.90 8.86
CA CYS A 57 5.12 -11.52 8.38
C CYS A 57 6.16 -12.65 8.51
N PRO A 58 6.25 -13.40 9.62
CA PRO A 58 7.23 -14.49 9.72
C PRO A 58 7.06 -15.56 8.64
N GLN A 59 5.81 -15.92 8.31
CA GLN A 59 5.52 -16.90 7.26
C GLN A 59 5.79 -16.33 5.87
N ILE A 60 5.47 -15.04 5.66
CA ILE A 60 5.71 -14.33 4.40
C ILE A 60 7.21 -14.21 4.13
N LEU A 61 8.00 -13.81 5.13
CA LEU A 61 9.46 -13.68 5.01
C LEU A 61 10.13 -15.04 4.78
N ALA A 62 9.68 -16.09 5.49
CA ALA A 62 10.17 -17.45 5.22
C ALA A 62 9.81 -17.96 3.82
N ALA A 63 8.72 -17.47 3.22
CA ALA A 63 8.40 -17.76 1.82
C ALA A 63 9.24 -16.90 0.84
N LEU A 64 9.46 -15.63 1.18
CA LEU A 64 10.30 -14.68 0.44
C LEU A 64 11.72 -15.22 0.24
N ASP A 65 12.30 -15.85 1.26
CA ASP A 65 13.62 -16.48 1.19
C ASP A 65 13.74 -17.51 0.07
N ARG A 66 12.64 -18.21 -0.23
CA ARG A 66 12.57 -19.26 -1.26
C ARG A 66 12.19 -18.74 -2.65
N CYS A 67 11.83 -17.47 -2.79
CA CYS A 67 11.51 -16.87 -4.08
C CYS A 67 12.79 -16.49 -4.85
N ASP A 68 12.81 -16.73 -6.16
CA ASP A 68 13.95 -16.35 -7.00
C ASP A 68 14.00 -14.84 -7.25
N ASP A 69 12.84 -14.22 -7.45
CA ASP A 69 12.68 -12.80 -7.75
C ASP A 69 11.57 -12.14 -6.91
N ILE A 70 11.73 -10.82 -6.71
CA ILE A 70 10.77 -9.98 -5.99
C ILE A 70 10.65 -8.63 -6.66
N TYR A 71 9.47 -8.02 -6.59
CA TYR A 71 9.28 -6.62 -6.95
C TYR A 71 9.60 -5.75 -5.75
N PHE A 72 10.58 -4.86 -5.89
CA PHE A 72 11.00 -3.90 -4.86
C PHE A 72 11.26 -2.56 -5.53
N ASP A 73 10.61 -1.50 -5.04
CA ASP A 73 10.70 -0.16 -5.61
C ASP A 73 10.23 0.88 -4.59
N ASP A 74 10.64 2.13 -4.80
CA ASP A 74 10.18 3.25 -4.01
C ASP A 74 8.76 3.67 -4.40
N VAL A 75 7.91 3.89 -3.39
CA VAL A 75 6.56 4.40 -3.62
C VAL A 75 6.63 5.91 -3.91
N SER A 76 6.60 6.27 -5.20
CA SER A 76 6.61 7.66 -5.63
C SER A 76 5.25 8.13 -6.16
N GLN A 77 4.90 9.40 -5.85
CA GLN A 77 3.74 10.07 -6.44
C GLN A 77 4.23 11.10 -7.47
N ILE A 78 3.89 10.89 -8.74
CA ILE A 78 4.11 11.90 -9.78
C ILE A 78 3.10 13.05 -9.58
N ARG A 79 3.61 14.28 -9.43
CA ARG A 79 2.80 15.50 -9.31
C ARG A 79 3.07 16.40 -10.52
N MET A 80 2.03 16.74 -11.27
CA MET A 80 2.07 17.65 -12.41
C MET A 80 0.82 18.51 -12.45
N ASP A 81 0.97 19.81 -12.76
CA ASP A 81 -0.15 20.77 -12.85
C ASP A 81 -1.09 20.47 -14.02
N GLY A 82 -0.58 19.80 -15.06
CA GLY A 82 -1.34 19.29 -16.20
C GLY A 82 -0.61 18.12 -16.87
N TRP A 83 -1.38 17.17 -17.40
CA TRP A 83 -0.86 15.95 -18.03
C TRP A 83 -0.71 16.05 -19.56
N THR A 84 -0.97 17.23 -20.12
CA THR A 84 -0.94 17.52 -21.56
C THR A 84 -0.19 18.82 -21.83
N LYS A 85 0.77 18.79 -22.74
CA LYS A 85 1.41 20.00 -23.29
C LYS A 85 1.42 19.92 -24.80
N GLU A 86 0.56 20.73 -25.43
CA GLU A 86 0.36 21.08 -26.86
C GLU A 86 0.37 19.95 -27.92
N ALA A 87 1.29 18.99 -27.86
CA ALA A 87 1.34 17.82 -28.74
C ALA A 87 1.83 16.52 -28.05
N LEU A 88 2.16 16.55 -26.75
CA LEU A 88 2.58 15.38 -25.98
C LEU A 88 1.66 15.18 -24.78
N ALA A 89 1.08 13.99 -24.67
CA ALA A 89 0.27 13.56 -23.55
C ALA A 89 0.96 12.37 -22.86
N LEU A 90 1.10 12.44 -21.54
CA LEU A 90 1.54 11.30 -20.74
C LEU A 90 0.33 10.42 -20.44
N ALA A 91 0.31 9.22 -21.00
CA ALA A 91 -0.72 8.24 -20.73
C ALA A 91 -0.31 7.37 -19.52
N PHE A 92 -0.83 7.70 -18.33
CA PHE A 92 -0.77 6.78 -17.19
C PHE A 92 -1.94 5.78 -17.27
N MET A 93 -1.71 4.55 -16.80
CA MET A 93 -2.73 3.51 -16.81
C MET A 93 -3.81 3.83 -15.77
N ARG A 94 -4.82 4.60 -16.19
CA ARG A 94 -6.03 4.81 -15.39
C ARG A 94 -6.88 3.55 -15.52
N SER A 95 -6.98 2.76 -14.45
CA SER A 95 -7.94 1.66 -14.41
C SER A 95 -9.32 2.25 -14.73
N ARG A 96 -9.88 1.91 -15.90
CA ARG A 96 -11.25 2.28 -16.26
C ARG A 96 -12.20 1.43 -15.40
N LEU A 97 -12.29 1.75 -14.11
CA LEU A 97 -13.52 1.51 -13.38
C LEU A 97 -14.56 2.41 -14.03
N ARG A 98 -15.33 1.83 -14.95
CA ARG A 98 -16.58 2.42 -15.43
C ARG A 98 -17.56 2.35 -14.25
N SER A 99 -17.34 3.20 -13.25
CA SER A 99 -18.28 3.45 -12.19
C SER A 99 -19.53 4.02 -12.85
N LEU A 100 -20.59 3.22 -12.89
CA LEU A 100 -21.93 3.78 -12.84
C LEU A 100 -21.95 4.65 -11.58
N ARG A 101 -21.82 5.98 -11.77
CA ARG A 101 -22.14 6.96 -10.73
C ARG A 101 -23.62 6.80 -10.41
N GLN A 102 -23.92 5.93 -9.46
CA GLN A 102 -25.09 6.13 -8.61
C GLN A 102 -24.78 7.37 -7.77
N PRO A 103 -25.66 8.39 -7.70
CA PRO A 103 -25.46 9.48 -6.76
C PRO A 103 -25.44 8.89 -5.34
N GLY A 104 -24.28 9.00 -4.67
CA GLY A 104 -24.15 8.58 -3.28
C GLY A 104 -25.09 9.39 -2.39
N PRO A 105 -25.51 8.85 -1.22
CA PRO A 105 -26.37 9.57 -0.30
C PRO A 105 -25.75 10.91 0.10
N ARG A 106 -26.59 11.96 0.14
CA ARG A 106 -26.19 13.28 0.62
C ARG A 106 -25.94 13.19 2.13
N PHE A 107 -24.67 13.30 2.53
CA PHE A 107 -24.31 13.42 3.93
C PHE A 107 -24.44 14.89 4.37
N HIS A 108 -25.33 15.15 5.32
CA HIS A 108 -25.37 16.43 6.02
C HIS A 108 -24.20 16.49 7.02
N PRO A 109 -23.51 17.65 7.17
CA PRO A 109 -22.46 17.78 8.17
C PRO A 109 -23.08 17.65 9.57
N CYS A 110 -22.71 16.59 10.28
CA CYS A 110 -23.02 16.42 11.70
C CYS A 110 -22.26 17.50 12.49
N ARG A 111 -22.97 18.38 13.19
CA ARG A 111 -22.35 19.36 14.10
C ARG A 111 -21.63 18.59 15.20
N ARG A 112 -20.36 18.93 15.38
CA ARG A 112 -19.45 18.43 16.41
C ARG A 112 -19.87 18.96 17.79
N ASN A 113 -20.96 18.42 18.36
CA ASN A 113 -21.19 18.33 19.80
C ASN A 113 -22.54 17.67 20.06
N GLU A 114 -22.54 16.40 20.44
CA GLU A 114 -23.48 15.79 21.39
C GLU A 114 -23.02 14.34 21.64
N LEU A 115 -22.55 14.08 22.86
CA LEU A 115 -22.26 12.75 23.38
C LEU A 115 -23.58 12.02 23.66
N SER A 116 -23.88 10.91 22.97
CA SER A 116 -24.58 9.74 23.53
C SER A 116 -24.81 8.61 22.51
N PRO A 117 -25.08 7.38 22.99
CA PRO A 117 -24.57 6.15 22.39
C PRO A 117 -25.50 5.56 21.31
N MET A 118 -24.87 4.64 20.56
CA MET A 118 -25.43 3.80 19.51
C MET A 118 -26.89 3.38 19.73
N CYS A 119 -27.74 3.69 18.76
CA CYS A 119 -29.03 3.03 18.59
C CYS A 119 -29.03 2.35 17.21
N PRO A 120 -29.22 1.03 17.10
CA PRO A 120 -29.19 0.34 15.82
C PRO A 120 -30.56 0.52 15.14
N VAL A 121 -30.58 0.98 13.88
CA VAL A 121 -31.79 0.90 13.07
C VAL A 121 -31.66 -0.26 12.08
N ARG A 122 -32.58 -1.21 12.23
CA ARG A 122 -32.83 -2.36 11.35
C ARG A 122 -33.20 -1.90 9.93
N THR A 123 -32.76 -2.74 8.98
CA THR A 123 -33.20 -2.95 7.58
C THR A 123 -33.81 -1.78 6.82
#